data_AF-A0A174GTG5-F1
#
_entry.id   AF-A0A174GTG5-F1
#
_cell.length_a   1.000
_cell.length_b   1.000
_cell.length_c   1.000
_cell.angle_alpha   90.00
_cell.angle_beta   90.00
_cell.angle_gamma   90.00
#
_symmetry.space_group_name_H-M   'P 1'
#
loop_
_entity.id
_entity.type
_entity.pdbx_description
1 polymer ?
#
loop_
_entity_poly.entity_id
_entity_poly.type
_entity_poly.pdbx_seq_one_letter_code
_entity_poly.pdbx_strand_id
1 'polypeptide(L)'
;MRNKWWQACKELLGRPGRNILIAICIFVLTLFCGIATFLDSAIESFYKSFADMAGCCVLVELDDFSTLDDWKDILEYADNNKNIVGYNNAFTSDIICEAVDFENVPYTEKQSDFEENKIYVSGNINTSYNEYFSSGIFKISKGKYPMSGDKGAMISDKLASENNLSIGSNVSIQYENNTISIKVIGIYTVINTPKTQVSDGYYKEVANSIVFTDYNSYVELNNEASCYGINFFSTDYKSTSLLYDDMSKMFQNVPNSAVVNQVLNEELQMTDKLSPLSRTF
;
A
#
# COMPACT_ATOMS: atom_id res chain seq x y z
N MET A 1 49.92 -31.23 40.90
CA MET A 1 48.54 -31.39 40.37
C MET A 1 48.56 -31.13 38.88
N ARG A 2 48.55 -32.19 38.05
CA ARG A 2 48.60 -32.07 36.59
C ARG A 2 47.27 -31.50 36.11
N ASN A 3 47.32 -30.37 35.40
CA ASN A 3 46.15 -29.55 35.07
C ASN A 3 45.13 -30.40 34.29
N LYS A 4 43.97 -30.70 34.88
CA LYS A 4 42.95 -31.62 34.30
C LYS A 4 42.51 -31.16 32.91
N TRP A 5 42.55 -29.85 32.66
CA TRP A 5 42.34 -29.21 31.37
C TRP A 5 43.34 -29.69 30.29
N TRP A 6 44.62 -29.85 30.64
CA TRP A 6 45.63 -30.29 29.69
C TRP A 6 45.46 -31.75 29.26
N GLN A 7 45.02 -32.63 30.17
CA GLN A 7 44.69 -34.01 29.82
C GLN A 7 43.42 -34.12 28.98
N ALA A 8 42.40 -33.31 29.28
CA ALA A 8 41.18 -33.25 28.48
C ALA A 8 41.48 -32.78 27.04
N CYS A 9 42.31 -31.74 26.87
CA CYS A 9 42.76 -31.28 25.55
C CYS A 9 43.55 -32.36 24.80
N LYS A 10 44.41 -33.12 25.49
CA LYS A 10 45.21 -34.18 24.87
C LYS A 10 44.37 -35.40 24.46
N GLU A 11 43.33 -35.76 25.23
CA GLU A 11 42.35 -36.78 24.82
C GLU A 11 41.46 -36.33 23.67
N LEU A 12 41.11 -35.04 23.60
CA LEU A 12 40.42 -34.43 22.46
C LEU A 12 41.32 -34.33 21.21
N LEU A 13 42.65 -34.42 21.32
CA LEU A 13 43.56 -34.37 20.17
C LEU A 13 44.07 -35.76 19.72
N GLY A 14 44.00 -36.78 20.58
CA GLY A 14 44.64 -38.09 20.37
C GLY A 14 43.81 -39.16 19.66
N ARG A 15 42.56 -38.89 19.25
CA ARG A 15 41.69 -39.88 18.60
C ARG A 15 41.17 -39.36 17.26
N PRO A 16 41.87 -39.61 16.14
CA PRO A 16 41.60 -38.96 14.85
C PRO A 16 40.15 -39.16 14.37
N GLY A 17 39.57 -40.35 14.53
CA GLY A 17 38.18 -40.61 14.15
C GLY A 17 37.15 -39.83 14.98
N ARG A 18 37.38 -39.66 16.30
CA ARG A 18 36.50 -38.87 17.17
C ARG A 18 36.58 -37.38 16.83
N ASN A 19 37.77 -36.91 16.46
CA ASN A 19 38.01 -35.51 16.13
C ASN A 19 37.42 -35.13 14.78
N ILE A 20 37.50 -36.03 13.80
CA ILE A 20 36.83 -35.89 12.50
C ILE A 20 35.32 -35.86 12.71
N LEU A 21 34.76 -36.76 13.55
CA LEU A 21 33.33 -36.77 13.84
C LEU A 21 32.86 -35.47 14.50
N ILE A 22 33.58 -34.97 15.51
CA ILE A 22 33.27 -33.69 16.16
C ILE A 22 33.36 -32.52 15.16
N ALA A 23 34.37 -32.51 14.29
CA ALA A 23 34.50 -31.47 13.26
C ALA A 23 33.34 -31.50 12.25
N ILE A 24 32.90 -32.69 11.83
CA ILE A 24 31.72 -32.86 10.96
C ILE A 24 30.46 -32.37 11.69
N CYS A 25 30.26 -32.75 12.96
CA CYS A 25 29.12 -32.29 13.74
C CYS A 25 29.09 -30.75 13.87
N ILE A 26 30.24 -30.12 14.16
CA ILE A 26 30.35 -28.66 14.23
C ILE A 26 30.04 -28.04 12.86
N PHE A 27 30.61 -28.57 11.78
CA PHE A 27 30.37 -28.08 10.43
C PHE A 27 28.89 -28.16 10.04
N VAL A 28 28.24 -29.29 10.31
CA VAL A 28 26.81 -29.50 10.05
C VAL A 28 25.97 -28.52 10.89
N LEU A 29 26.27 -28.34 12.17
CA LEU A 29 25.57 -27.37 13.02
C LEU A 29 25.75 -25.94 12.51
N THR A 30 26.96 -25.54 12.12
CA THR A 30 27.21 -24.21 11.55
C THR A 30 26.50 -24.01 10.22
N LEU A 31 26.39 -25.06 9.39
CA LEU A 31 25.65 -25.02 8.14
C LEU A 31 24.15 -24.82 8.42
N PHE A 32 23.58 -25.57 9.36
CA PHE A 32 22.18 -25.41 9.77
C PHE A 32 21.90 -24.02 10.34
N CYS A 33 22.78 -23.49 11.21
CA CYS A 33 22.65 -22.13 11.70
C CYS A 33 22.74 -21.10 10.56
N GLY A 34 23.66 -21.28 9.62
CA GLY A 34 23.80 -20.41 8.44
C GLY A 34 22.54 -20.40 7.56
N ILE A 35 21.97 -21.59 7.31
CA ILE A 35 20.71 -21.73 6.57
C ILE A 35 19.56 -21.04 7.32
N ALA A 36 19.45 -21.23 8.64
CA ALA A 36 18.42 -20.59 9.44
C ALA A 36 18.52 -19.05 9.38
N THR A 37 19.72 -18.49 9.55
CA THR A 37 19.92 -17.03 9.44
C THR A 37 19.65 -16.49 8.03
N PHE A 38 19.98 -17.26 6.99
CA PHE A 38 19.68 -16.89 5.62
C PHE A 38 18.17 -16.88 5.35
N LEU A 39 17.45 -17.90 5.81
CA LEU A 39 15.99 -17.97 5.69
C LEU A 39 15.32 -16.81 6.43
N ASP A 40 15.76 -16.50 7.65
CA ASP A 40 15.25 -15.37 8.43
C ASP A 40 15.45 -14.03 7.69
N SER A 41 16.65 -13.81 7.14
CA SER A 41 16.96 -12.61 6.34
C SER A 41 16.16 -12.54 5.04
N ALA A 42 15.94 -13.68 4.39
CA ALA A 42 15.14 -13.76 3.17
C ALA A 42 13.68 -13.40 3.48
N ILE A 43 13.10 -13.98 4.54
CA ILE A 43 11.75 -13.69 5.02
C ILE A 43 11.59 -12.20 5.34
N GLU A 44 12.52 -11.60 6.09
CA GLU A 44 12.49 -10.15 6.37
C GLU A 44 12.54 -9.31 5.08
N SER A 45 13.38 -9.68 4.11
CA SER A 45 13.45 -8.99 2.82
C SER A 45 12.16 -9.13 2.01
N PHE A 46 11.49 -10.27 2.08
CA PHE A 46 10.19 -10.48 1.44
C PHE A 46 9.12 -9.60 2.08
N TYR A 47 9.01 -9.59 3.42
CA TYR A 47 8.07 -8.72 4.12
C TYR A 47 8.30 -7.25 3.85
N LYS A 48 9.56 -6.84 3.76
CA LYS A 48 9.90 -5.47 3.37
C LYS A 48 9.37 -5.14 1.98
N SER A 49 9.54 -6.04 1.02
CA SER A 49 9.01 -5.85 -0.33
C SER A 49 7.48 -5.77 -0.39
N PHE A 50 6.76 -6.48 0.48
CA PHE A 50 5.29 -6.35 0.58
C PHE A 50 4.87 -5.08 1.28
N ALA A 51 5.54 -4.73 2.38
CA ALA A 51 5.33 -3.46 3.05
C ALA A 51 5.56 -2.27 2.10
N ASP A 52 6.54 -2.39 1.19
CA ASP A 52 6.79 -1.40 0.15
C ASP A 52 5.70 -1.39 -0.95
N MET A 53 4.94 -2.48 -1.12
CA MET A 53 3.90 -2.64 -2.17
C MET A 53 2.48 -2.34 -1.66
N ALA A 54 2.01 -3.05 -0.64
CA ALA A 54 0.67 -2.91 -0.06
C ALA A 54 0.60 -1.84 1.03
N GLY A 55 1.75 -1.43 1.56
CA GLY A 55 1.84 -0.64 2.79
C GLY A 55 1.70 -1.51 4.04
N CYS A 56 2.35 -1.10 5.11
CA CYS A 56 2.11 -1.64 6.45
C CYS A 56 0.72 -1.18 6.95
N CYS A 57 -0.36 -1.85 6.57
CA CYS A 57 -1.71 -1.41 6.95
C CYS A 57 -2.65 -2.55 7.40
N VAL A 58 -3.68 -2.14 8.15
CA VAL A 58 -4.83 -2.96 8.51
C VAL A 58 -6.03 -2.39 7.78
N LEU A 59 -6.68 -3.23 6.97
CA LEU A 59 -7.97 -2.92 6.38
C LEU A 59 -9.06 -3.23 7.39
N VAL A 60 -9.98 -2.29 7.55
CA VAL A 60 -11.28 -2.53 8.16
C VAL A 60 -12.34 -2.23 7.12
N GLU A 61 -13.26 -3.18 6.90
CA GLU A 61 -14.34 -3.06 5.92
C GLU A 61 -15.69 -3.42 6.54
N LEU A 62 -16.74 -2.79 6.01
CA LEU A 62 -18.13 -2.99 6.40
C LEU A 62 -18.97 -3.30 5.14
N ASP A 63 -19.80 -4.35 5.20
CA ASP A 63 -20.68 -4.73 4.08
C ASP A 63 -21.95 -3.85 3.99
N ASP A 64 -21.99 -2.71 4.68
CA ASP A 64 -23.22 -1.93 4.91
C ASP A 64 -23.33 -0.63 4.12
N PHE A 65 -22.45 -0.38 3.16
CA PHE A 65 -22.49 0.84 2.34
C PHE A 65 -22.38 2.14 3.17
N SER A 66 -21.67 2.10 4.30
CA SER A 66 -21.43 3.24 5.18
C SER A 66 -20.73 4.43 4.52
N THR A 67 -20.92 5.61 5.11
CA THR A 67 -20.31 6.89 4.73
C THR A 67 -19.15 7.22 5.68
N LEU A 68 -18.28 8.19 5.31
CA LEU A 68 -17.15 8.58 6.19
C LEU A 68 -17.59 9.05 7.58
N ASP A 69 -18.77 9.66 7.72
CA ASP A 69 -19.29 10.11 9.02
C ASP A 69 -19.57 8.95 9.97
N ASP A 70 -19.91 7.76 9.45
CA ASP A 70 -20.11 6.54 10.24
C ASP A 70 -18.81 6.03 10.88
N TRP A 71 -17.66 6.46 10.35
CA TRP A 71 -16.33 6.08 10.85
C TRP A 71 -15.81 7.00 11.95
N LYS A 72 -16.53 8.05 12.35
CA LYS A 72 -16.01 9.13 13.21
C LYS A 72 -15.33 8.63 14.50
N ASP A 73 -15.96 7.72 15.24
CA ASP A 73 -15.40 7.21 16.50
C ASP A 73 -14.12 6.39 16.26
N ILE A 74 -14.06 5.69 15.12
CA ILE A 74 -12.90 4.89 14.70
C ILE A 74 -11.77 5.81 14.24
N LEU A 75 -12.09 6.89 13.54
CA LEU A 75 -11.10 7.91 13.15
C LEU A 75 -10.56 8.66 14.38
N GLU A 76 -11.40 8.96 15.36
CA GLU A 76 -10.95 9.54 16.63
C GLU A 76 -10.03 8.57 17.38
N TYR A 77 -10.34 7.27 17.41
CA TYR A 77 -9.40 6.27 17.91
C TYR A 77 -8.09 6.28 17.12
N ALA A 78 -8.17 6.38 15.79
CA ALA A 78 -7.02 6.33 14.93
C ALA A 78 -6.06 7.52 15.17
N ASP A 79 -6.61 8.72 15.28
CA ASP A 79 -5.87 9.95 15.58
C ASP A 79 -5.16 9.91 16.94
N ASN A 80 -5.70 9.15 17.89
CA ASN A 80 -5.14 9.00 19.24
C ASN A 80 -4.22 7.78 19.41
N ASN A 81 -4.11 6.91 18.40
CA ASN A 81 -3.28 5.72 18.46
C ASN A 81 -1.91 5.96 17.83
N LYS A 82 -0.86 5.95 18.65
CA LYS A 82 0.53 6.14 18.22
C LYS A 82 1.07 5.12 17.21
N ASN A 83 0.41 3.96 17.06
CA ASN A 83 0.81 2.93 16.11
C ASN A 83 0.22 3.20 14.71
N ILE A 84 -0.69 4.17 14.58
CA ILE A 84 -1.27 4.59 13.31
C ILE A 84 -0.57 5.88 12.87
N VAL A 85 -0.04 5.88 11.66
CA VAL A 85 0.61 7.05 11.05
C VAL A 85 -0.32 7.81 10.11
N GLY A 86 -1.39 7.15 9.65
CA GLY A 86 -2.42 7.74 8.82
C GLY A 86 -3.40 6.69 8.32
N TYR A 87 -4.41 7.14 7.59
CA TYR A 87 -5.44 6.27 7.05
C TYR A 87 -5.97 6.81 5.73
N ASN A 88 -6.49 5.91 4.89
CA ASN A 88 -7.13 6.26 3.63
C ASN A 88 -8.24 5.25 3.29
N ASN A 89 -9.19 5.67 2.47
CA ASN A 89 -10.19 4.78 1.91
C ASN A 89 -9.52 3.63 1.11
N ALA A 90 -10.08 2.43 1.24
CA ALA A 90 -9.56 1.22 0.61
C ALA A 90 -10.17 0.93 -0.77
N PHE A 91 -11.44 1.28 -0.96
CA PHE A 91 -12.23 0.86 -2.12
C PHE A 91 -12.88 2.01 -2.90
N THR A 92 -12.35 3.24 -2.79
CA THR A 92 -12.91 4.33 -3.60
C THR A 92 -12.50 4.12 -5.05
N SER A 93 -13.45 3.64 -5.84
CA SER A 93 -13.33 3.59 -7.30
C SER A 93 -13.23 5.00 -7.84
N ASP A 94 -12.29 5.22 -8.76
CA ASP A 94 -12.24 6.46 -9.52
C ASP A 94 -13.53 6.62 -10.35
N ILE A 95 -14.10 7.83 -10.35
CA ILE A 95 -15.26 8.15 -11.20
C ILE A 95 -14.81 8.85 -12.48
N ILE A 96 -15.48 8.52 -13.57
CA ILE A 96 -15.24 9.10 -14.89
C ILE A 96 -15.96 10.44 -14.97
N CYS A 97 -15.21 11.52 -15.10
CA CYS A 97 -15.72 12.89 -15.10
C CYS A 97 -15.35 13.65 -16.38
N GLU A 98 -16.05 14.76 -16.61
CA GLU A 98 -15.74 15.74 -17.64
C GLU A 98 -14.92 16.88 -17.04
N ALA A 99 -13.87 17.27 -17.76
CA ALA A 99 -13.14 18.51 -17.50
C ALA A 99 -13.90 19.66 -18.18
N VAL A 100 -14.29 20.69 -17.41
CA VAL A 100 -15.15 21.77 -17.92
C VAL A 100 -14.33 22.94 -18.48
N ASP A 101 -13.24 23.30 -17.81
CA ASP A 101 -12.42 24.47 -18.12
C ASP A 101 -10.95 24.13 -18.43
N PHE A 102 -10.66 22.84 -18.66
CA PHE A 102 -9.36 22.34 -19.09
C PHE A 102 -9.51 21.10 -19.98
N GLU A 103 -8.48 20.78 -20.75
CA GLU A 103 -8.42 19.63 -21.63
C GLU A 103 -7.76 18.43 -20.92
N ASN A 104 -8.31 17.24 -21.14
CA ASN A 104 -7.71 16.00 -20.67
C ASN A 104 -6.42 15.69 -21.44
N VAL A 105 -5.53 14.93 -20.82
CA VAL A 105 -4.34 14.37 -21.45
C VAL A 105 -4.50 12.85 -21.59
N PRO A 106 -5.09 12.35 -22.69
CA PRO A 106 -5.42 10.93 -22.83
C PRO A 106 -4.20 10.02 -22.80
N TYR A 107 -4.49 8.73 -22.58
CA TYR A 107 -3.55 7.65 -22.79
C TYR A 107 -3.03 7.65 -24.23
N THR A 108 -1.74 7.35 -24.39
CA THR A 108 -1.12 7.27 -25.71
C THR A 108 -1.46 5.96 -26.42
N GLU A 109 -1.74 4.90 -25.65
CA GLU A 109 -2.19 3.61 -26.15
C GLU A 109 -3.68 3.40 -25.86
N LYS A 110 -4.43 2.84 -26.82
CA LYS A 110 -5.84 2.47 -26.61
C LYS A 110 -5.94 1.41 -25.52
N GLN A 111 -6.38 1.82 -24.34
CA GLN A 111 -6.87 0.92 -23.30
C GLN A 111 -8.39 0.85 -23.42
N SER A 112 -8.96 -0.36 -23.44
CA SER A 112 -10.39 -0.59 -23.73
C SER A 112 -11.35 0.09 -22.77
N ASP A 113 -10.88 0.37 -21.56
CA ASP A 113 -11.71 0.82 -20.43
C ASP A 113 -11.58 2.33 -20.21
N PHE A 114 -10.81 3.03 -21.07
CA PHE A 114 -10.50 4.45 -20.92
C PHE A 114 -11.16 5.31 -22.00
N GLU A 115 -11.96 6.28 -21.56
CA GLU A 115 -12.58 7.26 -22.46
C GLU A 115 -11.59 8.39 -22.77
N GLU A 116 -11.28 8.56 -24.06
CA GLU A 116 -10.26 9.48 -24.58
C GLU A 116 -10.39 10.92 -24.03
N ASN A 117 -11.63 11.39 -23.83
CA ASN A 117 -11.90 12.78 -23.41
C ASN A 117 -12.38 12.92 -21.97
N LYS A 118 -12.17 11.91 -21.11
CA LYS A 118 -12.59 11.94 -19.71
C LYS A 118 -11.41 11.92 -18.75
N ILE A 119 -11.62 12.54 -17.60
CA ILE A 119 -10.70 12.48 -16.46
C ILE A 119 -11.21 11.50 -15.42
N TYR A 120 -10.30 10.98 -14.60
CA TYR A 120 -10.60 10.08 -13.51
C TYR A 120 -10.44 10.83 -12.20
N VAL A 121 -11.48 10.87 -11.37
CA VAL A 121 -11.43 11.59 -10.10
C VAL A 121 -11.36 10.60 -8.95
N SER A 122 -10.29 10.71 -8.16
CA SER A 122 -10.04 9.86 -7.00
C SER A 122 -10.26 10.62 -5.70
N GLY A 123 -11.30 10.26 -4.96
CA GLY A 123 -11.60 10.82 -3.64
C GLY A 123 -10.77 10.15 -2.55
N ASN A 124 -9.99 10.93 -1.81
CA ASN A 124 -9.08 10.41 -0.80
C ASN A 124 -9.27 11.10 0.56
N ILE A 125 -9.23 10.33 1.64
CA ILE A 125 -9.14 10.89 2.99
C ILE A 125 -7.76 11.55 3.17
N ASN A 126 -6.70 10.89 2.70
CA ASN A 126 -5.36 11.44 2.63
C ASN A 126 -4.64 10.88 1.41
N THR A 127 -4.47 11.71 0.38
CA THR A 127 -3.89 11.29 -0.92
C THR A 127 -2.46 10.75 -0.80
N SER A 128 -1.69 11.11 0.23
CA SER A 128 -0.32 10.59 0.39
C SER A 128 -0.25 9.06 0.63
N TYR A 129 -1.35 8.47 1.11
CA TYR A 129 -1.49 7.04 1.35
C TYR A 129 -2.20 6.30 0.21
N ASN A 130 -2.55 6.99 -0.87
CA ASN A 130 -3.04 6.33 -2.08
C ASN A 130 -1.92 5.47 -2.71
N GLU A 131 -2.29 4.32 -3.26
CA GLU A 131 -1.36 3.31 -3.78
C GLU A 131 -0.36 3.86 -4.81
N TYR A 132 -0.77 4.81 -5.65
CA TYR A 132 0.14 5.38 -6.65
C TYR A 132 1.26 6.18 -6.01
N PHE A 133 1.00 6.84 -4.88
CA PHE A 133 2.01 7.62 -4.15
C PHE A 133 2.82 6.75 -3.20
N SER A 134 2.17 5.83 -2.47
CA SER A 134 2.86 4.95 -1.51
C SER A 134 3.83 3.98 -2.22
N SER A 135 3.47 3.46 -3.39
CA SER A 135 4.34 2.61 -4.22
C SER A 135 5.46 3.37 -4.95
N GLY A 136 5.43 4.71 -4.95
CA GLY A 136 6.39 5.54 -5.65
C GLY A 136 6.21 5.60 -7.18
N ILE A 137 5.08 5.11 -7.70
CA ILE A 137 4.69 5.29 -9.11
C ILE A 137 4.50 6.79 -9.41
N PHE A 138 3.83 7.50 -8.51
CA PHE A 138 3.66 8.95 -8.53
C PHE A 138 4.49 9.61 -7.44
N LYS A 139 4.95 10.82 -7.74
CA LYS A 139 5.67 11.66 -6.78
C LYS A 139 5.12 13.08 -6.82
N ILE A 140 4.91 13.68 -5.66
CA ILE A 140 4.58 15.10 -5.59
C ILE A 140 5.73 15.94 -6.15
N SER A 141 5.40 16.81 -7.10
CA SER A 141 6.36 17.73 -7.73
C SER A 141 6.24 19.13 -7.16
N LYS A 142 5.01 19.60 -6.86
CA LYS A 142 4.74 20.91 -6.24
C LYS A 142 3.52 20.87 -5.33
N GLY A 143 3.50 21.75 -4.33
CA GLY A 143 2.34 21.94 -3.46
C GLY A 143 2.24 20.89 -2.34
N LYS A 144 1.01 20.48 -2.04
CA LYS A 144 0.68 19.53 -0.96
C LYS A 144 -0.38 18.53 -1.42
N TYR A 145 -0.52 17.44 -0.67
CA TYR A 145 -1.56 16.43 -0.87
C TYR A 145 -2.93 16.97 -0.43
N PRO A 146 -4.00 16.75 -1.21
CA PRO A 146 -5.37 16.87 -0.71
C PRO A 146 -5.62 15.89 0.43
N MET A 147 -6.40 16.34 1.41
CA MET A 147 -6.86 15.50 2.52
C MET A 147 -8.19 16.02 3.05
N SER A 148 -8.98 15.14 3.66
CA SER A 148 -10.26 15.53 4.26
C SER A 148 -10.03 16.62 5.31
N GLY A 149 -10.74 17.74 5.18
CA GLY A 149 -10.53 18.96 5.98
C GLY A 149 -9.60 20.00 5.34
N ASP A 150 -8.91 19.67 4.25
CA ASP A 150 -8.05 20.58 3.48
C ASP A 150 -8.35 20.45 1.98
N LYS A 151 -9.46 21.10 1.58
CA LYS A 151 -10.04 20.99 0.23
C LYS A 151 -9.05 21.40 -0.86
N GLY A 152 -8.92 20.55 -1.88
CA GLY A 152 -8.17 20.88 -3.09
C GLY A 152 -8.00 19.72 -4.05
N ALA A 153 -7.56 20.04 -5.26
CA ALA A 153 -7.24 19.09 -6.30
C ALA A 153 -5.72 18.94 -6.46
N MET A 154 -5.30 17.75 -6.82
CA MET A 154 -3.96 17.44 -7.27
C MET A 154 -4.00 16.81 -8.66
N ILE A 155 -3.25 17.42 -9.59
CA ILE A 155 -3.23 17.05 -11.02
C ILE A 155 -1.83 16.65 -11.46
N SER A 156 -1.69 15.95 -12.58
CA SER A 156 -0.38 15.64 -13.14
C SER A 156 0.32 16.92 -13.65
N ASP A 157 1.65 16.89 -13.68
CA ASP A 157 2.48 17.95 -14.25
C ASP A 157 2.23 18.14 -15.74
N LYS A 158 1.95 17.06 -16.46
CA LYS A 158 1.56 17.08 -17.86
C LYS A 158 0.25 17.82 -18.06
N LEU A 159 -0.81 17.43 -17.33
CA LEU A 159 -2.12 18.11 -17.36
C LEU A 159 -1.98 19.59 -16.99
N ALA A 160 -1.17 19.89 -15.97
CA ALA A 160 -0.90 21.27 -15.59
C ALA A 160 -0.22 22.06 -16.72
N SER A 161 0.80 21.48 -17.36
CA SER A 161 1.57 22.16 -18.41
C SER A 161 0.77 22.40 -19.70
N GLU A 162 -0.05 21.44 -20.12
CA GLU A 162 -0.84 21.54 -21.35
C GLU A 162 -2.00 22.53 -21.21
N ASN A 163 -2.48 22.74 -19.98
CA ASN A 163 -3.58 23.65 -19.67
C ASN A 163 -3.15 24.99 -19.05
N ASN A 164 -1.85 25.26 -18.95
CA ASN A 164 -1.31 26.44 -18.26
C ASN A 164 -1.81 26.58 -16.79
N LEU A 165 -2.03 25.46 -16.11
CA LEU A 165 -2.47 25.43 -14.72
C LEU A 165 -1.26 25.43 -13.78
N SER A 166 -1.47 25.98 -12.59
CA SER A 166 -0.46 26.02 -11.53
C SER A 166 -1.12 25.91 -10.16
N ILE A 167 -0.31 25.84 -9.11
CA ILE A 167 -0.84 25.90 -7.73
C ILE A 167 -1.65 27.20 -7.57
N GLY A 168 -2.90 27.06 -7.12
CA GLY A 168 -3.85 28.15 -6.96
C GLY A 168 -4.80 28.37 -8.14
N SER A 169 -4.56 27.74 -9.30
CA SER A 169 -5.55 27.70 -10.39
C SER A 169 -6.83 26.99 -9.93
N ASN A 170 -7.98 27.43 -10.43
CA ASN A 170 -9.23 26.67 -10.28
C ASN A 170 -9.35 25.69 -11.45
N VAL A 171 -9.87 24.51 -11.17
CA VAL A 171 -10.32 23.53 -12.15
C VAL A 171 -11.77 23.17 -11.86
N SER A 172 -12.56 23.06 -12.90
CA SER A 172 -13.98 22.73 -12.81
C SER A 172 -14.22 21.35 -13.38
N ILE A 173 -14.84 20.50 -12.57
CA ILE A 173 -14.99 19.07 -12.82
C ILE A 173 -16.48 18.74 -12.75
N GLN A 174 -16.98 18.04 -13.76
CA GLN A 174 -18.38 17.65 -13.87
C GLN A 174 -18.55 16.14 -13.82
N TYR A 175 -19.50 15.70 -12.99
CA TYR A 175 -20.01 14.34 -12.94
C TYR A 175 -21.53 14.41 -13.08
N GLU A 176 -22.06 13.76 -14.12
CA GLU A 176 -23.47 13.89 -14.51
C GLU A 176 -23.94 15.36 -14.60
N ASN A 177 -24.90 15.77 -13.77
CA ASN A 177 -25.46 17.12 -13.74
C ASN A 177 -24.83 18.02 -12.66
N ASN A 178 -23.79 17.54 -11.98
CA ASN A 178 -23.15 18.23 -10.88
C ASN A 178 -21.76 18.72 -11.28
N THR A 179 -21.41 19.93 -10.87
CA THR A 179 -20.12 20.55 -11.20
C THR A 179 -19.53 21.19 -9.96
N ILE A 180 -18.31 20.79 -9.63
CA ILE A 180 -17.53 21.43 -8.57
C ILE A 180 -16.41 22.26 -9.18
N SER A 181 -16.06 23.37 -8.53
CA SER A 181 -14.85 24.14 -8.84
C SER A 181 -13.91 24.07 -7.65
N ILE A 182 -12.68 23.62 -7.89
CA ILE A 182 -11.72 23.29 -6.85
C ILE A 182 -10.34 23.86 -7.19
N LYS A 183 -9.62 24.32 -6.18
CA LYS A 183 -8.26 24.85 -6.35
C LYS A 183 -7.25 23.72 -6.50
N VAL A 184 -6.36 23.85 -7.47
CA VAL A 184 -5.16 23.03 -7.58
C VAL A 184 -4.23 23.39 -6.42
N ILE A 185 -4.02 22.45 -5.51
CA ILE A 185 -3.13 22.59 -4.34
C ILE A 185 -1.91 21.68 -4.43
N GLY A 186 -1.92 20.73 -5.37
CA GLY A 186 -0.83 19.79 -5.60
C GLY A 186 -0.62 19.53 -7.09
N ILE A 187 0.63 19.27 -7.46
CA ILE A 187 0.99 18.75 -8.78
C ILE A 187 1.86 17.52 -8.56
N TYR A 188 1.59 16.44 -9.26
CA TYR A 188 2.38 15.21 -9.22
C TYR A 188 3.05 14.92 -10.56
N THR A 189 4.11 14.13 -10.53
CA THR A 189 4.80 13.61 -11.72
C THR A 189 4.74 12.09 -11.68
N VAL A 190 4.53 11.47 -12.84
CA VAL A 190 4.62 10.02 -13.01
C VAL A 190 6.11 9.63 -13.13
N ILE A 191 6.60 8.80 -12.22
CA ILE A 191 8.02 8.42 -12.13
C ILE A 191 8.27 7.05 -12.77
N ASN A 192 7.62 6.03 -12.23
CA ASN A 192 7.87 4.64 -12.56
C ASN A 192 6.63 4.02 -13.17
N THR A 193 6.67 3.70 -14.45
CA THR A 193 5.67 2.84 -15.09
C THR A 193 6.34 1.52 -15.46
N PRO A 194 5.97 0.40 -14.83
CA PRO A 194 6.41 -0.91 -15.26
C PRO A 194 5.90 -1.16 -16.69
N LYS A 195 6.77 -1.03 -17.69
CA LYS A 195 6.47 -1.46 -19.07
C LYS A 195 6.64 -2.97 -19.17
N THR A 196 5.74 -3.73 -18.53
CA THR A 196 5.78 -5.19 -18.57
C THR A 196 4.69 -5.72 -19.49
N GLN A 197 5.08 -6.55 -20.45
CA GLN A 197 4.15 -7.30 -21.29
C GLN A 197 3.58 -8.47 -20.47
N VAL A 198 2.36 -8.33 -19.95
CA VAL A 198 1.62 -9.45 -19.36
C VAL A 198 0.91 -10.24 -20.47
N SER A 199 0.72 -11.56 -20.28
CA SER A 199 0.17 -12.47 -21.29
C SER A 199 -1.24 -12.10 -21.77
N ASP A 200 -1.96 -11.30 -20.99
CA ASP A 200 -3.30 -10.78 -21.33
C ASP A 200 -3.27 -9.38 -21.99
N GLY A 201 -2.09 -8.89 -22.40
CA GLY A 201 -1.96 -7.76 -23.33
C GLY A 201 -2.05 -6.35 -22.74
N TYR A 202 -2.14 -6.18 -21.41
CA TYR A 202 -2.27 -4.86 -20.80
C TYR A 202 -0.92 -4.24 -20.44
N TYR A 203 -0.45 -3.31 -21.26
CA TYR A 203 0.44 -2.26 -20.78
C TYR A 203 -0.43 -1.26 -20.01
N LYS A 204 -0.37 -1.26 -18.67
CA LYS A 204 -0.92 -0.15 -17.91
C LYS A 204 0.10 0.99 -17.93
N GLU A 205 0.11 1.78 -19.01
CA GLU A 205 0.51 3.18 -18.87
C GLU A 205 -0.31 3.75 -17.69
N VAL A 206 0.30 4.52 -16.81
CA VAL A 206 -0.40 5.12 -15.67
C VAL A 206 -0.86 6.51 -16.11
N ALA A 207 -2.16 6.82 -15.95
CA ALA A 207 -2.75 8.03 -16.52
C ALA A 207 -2.14 9.33 -15.98
N ASN A 208 -1.97 10.29 -16.88
CA ASN A 208 -1.86 11.70 -16.52
C ASN A 208 -3.24 12.35 -16.30
N SER A 209 -4.33 11.63 -16.61
CA SER A 209 -5.73 12.03 -16.50
C SER A 209 -6.36 11.84 -15.12
N ILE A 210 -5.61 11.36 -14.12
CA ILE A 210 -6.13 11.18 -12.76
C ILE A 210 -6.04 12.51 -12.02
N VAL A 211 -7.16 12.94 -11.46
CA VAL A 211 -7.27 14.08 -10.56
C VAL A 211 -7.57 13.55 -9.17
N PHE A 212 -6.65 13.77 -8.24
CA PHE A 212 -6.86 13.42 -6.83
C PHE A 212 -7.53 14.59 -6.11
N THR A 213 -8.50 14.30 -5.27
CA THR A 213 -9.18 15.30 -4.45
C THR A 213 -9.42 14.77 -3.04
N ASP A 214 -9.74 15.66 -2.10
CA ASP A 214 -10.19 15.26 -0.78
C ASP A 214 -11.57 14.56 -0.84
N TYR A 215 -11.82 13.67 0.12
CA TYR A 215 -13.05 12.89 0.16
C TYR A 215 -14.33 13.75 0.20
N ASN A 216 -14.31 14.90 0.89
CA ASN A 216 -15.51 15.74 1.00
C ASN A 216 -15.85 16.39 -0.36
N SER A 217 -14.85 16.86 -1.10
CA SER A 217 -15.05 17.33 -2.47
C SER A 217 -15.48 16.23 -3.43
N TYR A 218 -15.01 14.99 -3.22
CA TYR A 218 -15.45 13.84 -3.99
C TYR A 218 -16.93 13.51 -3.75
N VAL A 219 -17.38 13.52 -2.50
CA VAL A 219 -18.80 13.35 -2.14
C VAL A 219 -19.65 14.53 -2.64
N GLU A 220 -19.11 15.75 -2.59
CA GLU A 220 -19.76 16.94 -3.16
C GLU A 220 -20.00 16.77 -4.66
N LEU A 221 -19.10 16.09 -5.39
CA LEU A 221 -19.21 15.80 -6.82
C LEU A 221 -20.12 14.59 -7.11
N ASN A 222 -19.93 13.50 -6.38
CA ASN A 222 -20.71 12.26 -6.47
C ASN A 222 -21.38 11.97 -5.12
N ASN A 223 -22.66 12.34 -5.01
CA ASN A 223 -23.45 12.18 -3.79
C ASN A 223 -23.78 10.70 -3.44
N GLU A 224 -23.53 9.76 -4.36
CA GLU A 224 -23.67 8.32 -4.12
C GLU A 224 -22.36 7.68 -3.62
N ALA A 225 -21.33 8.50 -3.38
CA ALA A 225 -20.06 8.04 -2.83
C ALA A 225 -20.22 7.44 -1.42
N SER A 226 -19.60 6.29 -1.24
CA SER A 226 -19.62 5.48 -0.01
C SER A 226 -18.19 5.11 0.40
N CYS A 227 -18.01 4.80 1.67
CA CYS A 227 -16.73 4.45 2.28
C CYS A 227 -16.85 3.06 2.95
N TYR A 228 -16.80 2.01 2.12
CA TYR A 228 -16.92 0.62 2.56
C TYR A 228 -15.75 0.07 3.37
N GLY A 229 -14.62 0.76 3.33
CA GLY A 229 -13.44 0.29 4.03
C GLY A 229 -12.33 1.33 4.09
N ILE A 230 -11.55 1.24 5.15
CA ILE A 230 -10.44 2.14 5.45
C ILE A 230 -9.20 1.30 5.73
N ASN A 231 -8.10 1.66 5.09
CA ASN A 231 -6.77 1.19 5.41
C ASN A 231 -6.18 2.11 6.50
N PHE A 232 -5.81 1.53 7.64
CA PHE A 232 -5.07 2.20 8.72
C PHE A 232 -3.59 1.81 8.61
N PHE A 233 -2.74 2.77 8.31
CA PHE A 233 -1.32 2.58 8.07
C PHE A 233 -0.51 2.69 9.36
N SER A 234 0.52 1.86 9.49
CA SER A 234 1.48 1.85 10.58
C SER A 234 2.92 2.02 10.05
N THR A 235 3.88 2.19 10.95
CA THR A 235 5.30 2.35 10.59
C THR A 235 5.99 1.08 10.12
N ASP A 236 5.54 -0.08 10.60
CA ASP A 236 6.26 -1.35 10.43
C ASP A 236 5.36 -2.55 10.72
N TYR A 237 5.82 -3.73 10.32
CA TYR A 237 5.07 -4.98 10.47
C TYR A 237 4.64 -5.28 11.92
N LYS A 238 5.50 -5.04 12.91
CA LYS A 238 5.17 -5.34 14.32
C LYS A 238 4.05 -4.41 14.80
N SER A 239 4.13 -3.14 14.43
CA SER A 239 3.09 -2.14 14.70
C SER A 239 1.78 -2.50 13.99
N THR A 240 1.82 -3.00 12.74
CA THR A 240 0.64 -3.51 12.01
C THR A 240 -0.01 -4.70 12.72
N SER A 241 0.78 -5.66 13.23
CA SER A 241 0.23 -6.80 13.96
C SER A 241 -0.46 -6.39 15.25
N LEU A 242 0.11 -5.45 16.02
CA LEU A 242 -0.54 -4.91 17.22
C LEU A 242 -1.82 -4.16 16.88
N LEU A 243 -1.79 -3.35 15.83
CA LEU A 243 -2.94 -2.63 15.32
C LEU A 243 -4.06 -3.59 14.88
N TYR A 244 -3.71 -4.69 14.21
CA TYR A 244 -4.64 -5.72 13.80
C TYR A 244 -5.35 -6.35 15.01
N ASP A 245 -4.61 -6.70 16.06
CA ASP A 245 -5.18 -7.28 17.27
C ASP A 245 -6.14 -6.31 17.98
N ASP A 246 -5.80 -5.02 18.02
CA ASP A 246 -6.62 -3.99 18.64
C ASP A 246 -7.90 -3.72 17.83
N MET A 247 -7.78 -3.54 16.51
CA MET A 247 -8.93 -3.36 15.62
C MET A 247 -9.83 -4.60 15.61
N SER A 248 -9.26 -5.81 15.60
CA SER A 248 -10.05 -7.05 15.66
C SER A 248 -10.91 -7.14 16.92
N LYS A 249 -10.41 -6.66 18.07
CA LYS A 249 -11.21 -6.60 19.31
C LYS A 249 -12.29 -5.53 19.23
N MET A 250 -11.98 -4.37 18.66
CA MET A 250 -12.93 -3.27 18.50
C MET A 250 -14.12 -3.68 17.62
N PHE A 251 -13.85 -4.39 16.54
CA PHE A 251 -14.85 -4.80 15.55
C PHE A 251 -15.43 -6.21 15.81
N GLN A 252 -15.01 -6.91 16.87
CA GLN A 252 -15.45 -8.28 17.16
C GLN A 252 -16.98 -8.45 17.22
N ASN A 253 -17.69 -7.42 17.68
CA ASN A 253 -19.14 -7.43 17.83
C ASN A 253 -19.86 -6.52 16.82
N VAL A 254 -19.12 -5.97 15.85
CA VAL A 254 -19.72 -5.20 14.76
C VAL A 254 -20.19 -6.20 13.70
N PRO A 255 -21.50 -6.31 13.44
CA PRO A 255 -22.01 -7.25 12.45
C PRO A 255 -21.52 -6.85 11.05
N ASN A 256 -21.23 -7.86 10.22
CA ASN A 256 -20.78 -7.68 8.83
C ASN A 256 -19.55 -6.78 8.67
N SER A 257 -18.66 -6.79 9.67
CA SER A 257 -17.34 -6.18 9.56
C SER A 257 -16.26 -7.23 9.35
N ALA A 258 -15.23 -6.89 8.58
CA ALA A 258 -14.00 -7.66 8.50
C ALA A 258 -12.79 -6.76 8.83
N VAL A 259 -11.82 -7.36 9.53
CA VAL A 259 -10.53 -6.74 9.83
C VAL A 259 -9.45 -7.63 9.22
N VAL A 260 -8.60 -7.06 8.37
CA VAL A 260 -7.60 -7.80 7.60
C VAL A 260 -6.25 -7.13 7.77
N ASN A 261 -5.25 -7.90 8.20
CA ASN A 261 -3.85 -7.47 8.11
C ASN A 261 -3.37 -7.70 6.67
N GLN A 262 -3.20 -6.62 5.90
CA GLN A 262 -2.91 -6.72 4.47
C GLN A 262 -1.56 -7.40 4.19
N VAL A 263 -0.56 -7.16 5.05
CA VAL A 263 0.76 -7.79 4.90
C VAL A 263 0.68 -9.31 5.10
N LEU A 264 -0.13 -9.78 6.05
CA LEU A 264 -0.30 -11.22 6.33
C LEU A 264 -1.19 -11.90 5.28
N ASN A 265 -2.22 -11.21 4.78
CA ASN A 265 -3.12 -11.75 3.76
C ASN A 265 -2.37 -12.08 2.46
N GLU A 266 -1.46 -11.20 2.03
CA GLU A 266 -0.62 -11.46 0.86
C GLU A 266 0.34 -12.63 1.05
N GLU A 267 0.89 -12.80 2.26
CA GLU A 267 1.72 -13.97 2.62
C GLU A 267 0.95 -15.29 2.46
N LEU A 268 -0.29 -15.34 2.95
CA LEU A 268 -1.14 -16.53 2.84
C LEU A 268 -1.45 -16.86 1.37
N GLN A 269 -1.80 -15.85 0.57
CA GLN A 269 -2.08 -16.05 -0.86
C GLN A 269 -0.86 -16.54 -1.65
N MET A 270 0.36 -16.13 -1.28
CA MET A 270 1.58 -16.65 -1.89
C MET A 270 1.91 -18.07 -1.46
N THR A 271 1.73 -18.39 -0.18
CA THR A 271 1.94 -19.74 0.35
C THR A 271 1.01 -20.74 -0.34
N ASP A 272 -0.24 -20.35 -0.55
CA ASP A 272 -1.20 -21.16 -1.31
C ASP A 272 -0.77 -21.39 -2.77
N LYS A 273 -0.20 -20.37 -3.42
CA LYS A 273 0.36 -20.47 -4.79
C LYS A 273 1.64 -21.32 -4.87
N LEU A 274 2.42 -21.40 -3.79
CA LEU A 274 3.63 -22.23 -3.69
C LEU A 274 3.34 -23.68 -3.25
N SER A 275 2.17 -23.94 -2.66
CA SER A 275 1.75 -25.28 -2.21
C SER A 275 1.77 -26.39 -3.29
N PRO A 276 1.56 -26.12 -4.60
CA PRO A 276 1.73 -27.15 -5.64
C PRO A 276 3.19 -27.52 -5.88
N LEU A 277 4.15 -26.61 -5.63
CA LEU A 277 5.58 -26.85 -5.82
C LEU A 277 6.15 -27.74 -4.71
N SER A 278 5.62 -27.66 -3.48
CA SER A 278 6.07 -28.48 -2.35
C SER A 278 5.57 -29.93 -2.39
N ARG A 279 4.62 -30.26 -3.27
CA ARG A 279 4.15 -31.65 -3.48
C ARG A 279 4.95 -32.42 -4.54
N THR A 280 5.98 -31.79 -5.10
CA THR A 280 6.79 -32.37 -6.19
C THR A 280 8.24 -32.66 -5.79
N PHE A 281 8.55 -32.61 -4.49
CA PHE A 281 9.82 -33.07 -3.92
C PHE A 281 9.60 -34.16 -2.88
#